data_AF-A0A3A8H9S5-F1
#
_entry.id   AF-A0A3A8H9S5-F1
#
_cell.length_a   1.000
_cell.length_b   1.000
_cell.length_c   1.000
_cell.angle_alpha   90.00
_cell.angle_beta   90.00
_cell.angle_gamma   90.00
#
_symmetry.space_group_name_H-M   'P 1'
#
loop_
_entity.id
_entity.type
_entity.pdbx_description
1 polymer ?
#
loop_
_entity_poly.entity_id
_entity_poly.type
_entity_poly.pdbx_seq_one_letter_code
_entity_poly.pdbx_strand_id
1 'polypeptide(L)'
;LALAPHQGISAFTGPAPLTPLAEGRTGVRYAQGPCPPLAAADPQRRQTALSLDSAACLTHGISPEHVQTALQQGQLNSAYTRLGKDGIYSRTADKNGGGALAVYTRAVGIEQRSWKAQGSGVGSNDSKVQMILSPAVLENPGHGWRASSTDNMGKVPGSTSAHQAGLPVNDPLGRAPLWSRQTESARNSAFNETVRGRSPQANNEQLHWQSVPLQGNLKGMLVTSRSSFDMLMMLPGARPDEGAPGRGTVRFGEQDIPVLLTDGANPLLGVLKRAGIADSSGRVR
;
A
#
# COMPACT_ATOMS: atom_id res chain seq x y z
N LEU A 1 -8.88 -3.25 32.88
CA LEU A 1 -8.60 -4.03 31.64
C LEU A 1 -7.53 -3.27 30.88
N ALA A 2 -6.29 -3.73 30.99
CA ALA A 2 -5.13 -3.05 30.39
C ALA A 2 -5.07 -3.35 28.88
N LEU A 3 -5.06 -2.30 28.07
CA LEU A 3 -4.78 -2.34 26.64
C LEU A 3 -3.32 -2.78 26.45
N ALA A 4 -3.10 -3.93 25.83
CA ALA A 4 -1.77 -4.35 25.41
C ALA A 4 -1.26 -3.40 24.32
N PRO A 5 -0.04 -2.83 24.44
CA PRO A 5 0.53 -2.01 23.38
C PRO A 5 0.90 -2.90 22.18
N HIS A 6 0.41 -2.54 20.98
CA HIS A 6 0.76 -3.19 19.71
C HIS A 6 2.21 -2.84 19.28
N GLN A 7 3.19 -3.15 20.12
CA GLN A 7 4.62 -3.02 19.82
C GLN A 7 5.17 -4.41 19.47
N GLY A 8 4.98 -4.82 18.22
CA GLY A 8 5.56 -6.07 17.71
C GLY A 8 6.97 -5.85 17.16
N ILE A 9 7.91 -6.70 17.59
CA ILE A 9 9.03 -7.13 16.74
C ILE A 9 8.44 -8.29 15.91
N SER A 10 8.35 -8.11 14.61
CA SER A 10 7.84 -9.09 13.65
C SER A 10 8.84 -10.24 13.55
N ALA A 11 8.67 -11.26 14.40
CA ALA A 11 9.60 -12.39 14.57
C ALA A 11 9.69 -13.35 13.36
N PHE A 12 9.73 -12.86 12.12
CA PHE A 12 9.61 -13.66 10.92
C PHE A 12 10.89 -13.65 10.08
N THR A 13 11.50 -14.83 9.98
CA THR A 13 12.67 -15.14 9.14
C THR A 13 12.31 -16.00 7.91
N GLY A 14 11.02 -16.28 7.67
CA GLY A 14 10.54 -17.15 6.59
C GLY A 14 9.91 -16.39 5.40
N PRO A 15 9.95 -16.95 4.18
CA PRO A 15 9.26 -16.39 3.02
C PRO A 15 7.73 -16.49 3.16
N ALA A 16 7.01 -15.49 2.64
CA ALA A 16 5.55 -15.53 2.55
C ALA A 16 5.07 -16.70 1.66
N PRO A 17 3.97 -17.39 2.02
CA PRO A 17 3.39 -18.45 1.19
C PRO A 17 2.94 -17.92 -0.17
N LEU A 18 3.07 -18.75 -1.21
CA LEU A 18 2.62 -18.44 -2.55
C LEU A 18 1.10 -18.59 -2.64
N THR A 19 0.39 -17.53 -3.01
CA THR A 19 -0.97 -17.67 -3.55
C THR A 19 -0.83 -18.04 -5.03
N PRO A 20 -1.44 -19.14 -5.52
CA PRO A 20 -1.38 -19.48 -6.94
C PRO A 20 -1.96 -18.33 -7.76
N LEU A 21 -1.13 -17.73 -8.62
CA LEU A 21 -1.61 -16.86 -9.68
C LEU A 21 -2.24 -17.76 -10.76
N ALA A 22 -3.34 -17.29 -11.37
CA ALA A 22 -3.87 -17.93 -12.57
C ALA A 22 -2.73 -18.13 -13.59
N GLU A 23 -2.52 -19.38 -14.01
CA GLU A 23 -1.48 -19.74 -14.98
C GLU A 23 -1.64 -18.89 -16.25
N GLY A 24 -0.64 -18.05 -16.53
CA GLY A 24 -0.77 -17.00 -17.51
C GLY A 24 0.54 -16.54 -18.12
N ARG A 25 0.98 -17.31 -19.14
CA ARG A 25 1.78 -16.91 -20.31
C ARG A 25 3.31 -16.77 -20.18
N THR A 26 3.98 -17.69 -20.87
CA THR A 26 5.37 -17.66 -21.32
C THR A 26 5.68 -16.36 -22.07
N GLY A 27 6.53 -15.50 -21.49
CA GLY A 27 6.92 -14.21 -22.09
C GLY A 27 7.34 -13.11 -21.11
N VAL A 28 7.23 -13.35 -19.80
CA VAL A 28 7.68 -12.38 -18.79
C VAL A 28 9.21 -12.41 -18.68
N ARG A 29 9.88 -11.27 -18.85
CA ARG A 29 11.36 -11.15 -18.73
C ARG A 29 11.88 -11.47 -17.32
N TYR A 30 11.02 -11.34 -16.31
CA TYR A 30 11.32 -11.59 -14.90
C TYR A 30 10.09 -12.22 -14.21
N ALA A 31 10.12 -13.50 -13.88
CA ALA A 31 9.06 -14.14 -13.08
C ALA A 31 9.16 -13.69 -11.61
N GLN A 32 8.04 -13.39 -10.93
CA GLN A 32 8.09 -13.09 -9.49
C GLN A 32 8.41 -14.35 -8.71
N GLY A 33 9.55 -14.34 -8.03
CA GLY A 33 9.88 -15.33 -7.03
C GLY A 33 9.18 -15.08 -5.69
N PRO A 34 9.47 -15.90 -4.66
CA PRO A 34 9.04 -15.63 -3.30
C PRO A 34 9.58 -14.29 -2.79
N CYS A 35 8.92 -13.70 -1.79
CA CYS A 35 9.44 -12.49 -1.13
C CYS A 35 10.83 -12.80 -0.55
N PRO A 36 11.90 -12.08 -0.95
CA PRO A 36 13.25 -12.36 -0.46
C PRO A 36 13.29 -12.19 1.06
N PRO A 37 13.91 -13.09 1.85
CA PRO A 37 13.94 -12.94 3.31
C PRO A 37 14.61 -11.63 3.74
N LEU A 38 14.24 -11.13 4.93
CA LEU A 38 14.94 -9.99 5.54
C LEU A 38 16.36 -10.42 5.94
N ALA A 39 17.29 -9.47 5.93
CA ALA A 39 18.62 -9.67 6.49
C ALA A 39 18.53 -9.93 7.99
N ALA A 40 19.44 -10.76 8.50
CA ALA A 40 19.55 -11.04 9.92
C ALA A 40 19.75 -9.74 10.72
N ALA A 41 19.13 -9.70 11.90
CA ALA A 41 19.33 -8.59 12.83
C ALA A 41 20.80 -8.54 13.29
N ASP A 42 21.35 -7.34 13.41
CA ASP A 42 22.61 -7.12 14.10
C ASP A 42 22.37 -7.31 15.61
N PRO A 43 22.94 -8.35 16.24
CA PRO A 43 22.69 -8.67 17.65
C PRO A 43 23.22 -7.60 18.60
N GLN A 44 24.14 -6.73 18.14
CA GLN A 44 24.71 -5.65 18.95
C GLN A 44 23.89 -4.36 18.86
N ARG A 45 22.90 -4.29 17.96
CA ARG A 45 22.04 -3.11 17.80
C ARG A 45 20.68 -3.31 18.45
N ARG A 46 20.19 -2.25 19.07
CA ARG A 46 18.80 -2.18 19.54
C ARG A 46 17.85 -2.33 18.36
N GLN A 47 16.88 -3.23 18.48
CA GLN A 47 15.85 -3.45 17.48
C GLN A 47 14.72 -2.42 17.63
N THR A 48 14.25 -1.90 16.51
CA THR A 48 13.14 -0.95 16.43
C THR A 48 11.84 -1.70 16.12
N ALA A 49 10.86 -1.59 17.00
CA ALA A 49 9.52 -2.11 16.78
C ALA A 49 8.73 -1.25 15.78
N LEU A 50 7.78 -1.87 15.09
CA LEU A 50 6.85 -1.15 14.21
C LEU A 50 5.85 -0.35 15.06
N SER A 51 5.63 0.93 14.72
CA SER A 51 4.73 1.83 15.45
C SER A 51 3.46 2.12 14.65
N LEU A 52 2.49 1.21 14.72
CA LEU A 52 1.20 1.38 14.03
C LEU A 52 0.30 2.44 14.66
N ASP A 53 0.53 2.80 15.92
CA ASP A 53 -0.30 3.80 16.63
C ASP A 53 -0.14 5.21 16.08
N SER A 54 0.99 5.49 15.41
CA SER A 54 1.27 6.74 14.71
C SER A 54 0.77 6.73 13.26
N ALA A 55 0.35 5.57 12.74
CA ALA A 55 -0.17 5.41 11.39
C ALA A 55 -1.69 5.51 11.37
N ALA A 56 -2.20 6.44 10.58
CA ALA A 56 -3.62 6.60 10.33
C ALA A 56 -4.14 5.48 9.42
N CYS A 57 -3.56 5.35 8.23
CA CYS A 57 -3.94 4.36 7.22
C CYS A 57 -2.79 4.10 6.23
N LEU A 58 -2.96 3.06 5.43
CA LEU A 58 -2.25 2.91 4.15
C LEU A 58 -3.21 3.26 3.02
N THR A 59 -2.67 3.80 1.92
CA THR A 59 -3.48 4.14 0.74
C THR A 59 -2.94 3.50 -0.52
N HIS A 60 -3.82 3.04 -1.41
CA HIS A 60 -3.48 2.52 -2.73
C HIS A 60 -4.38 3.12 -3.81
N GLY A 61 -3.79 3.73 -4.84
CA GLY A 61 -4.52 4.17 -6.03
C GLY A 61 -4.75 3.03 -7.02
N ILE A 62 -6.00 2.78 -7.38
CA ILE A 62 -6.40 1.82 -8.42
C ILE A 62 -7.38 2.49 -9.40
N SER A 63 -7.37 2.09 -10.67
CA SER A 63 -8.40 2.60 -11.58
C SER A 63 -9.79 2.06 -11.20
N PRO A 64 -10.87 2.85 -11.35
CA PRO A 64 -12.23 2.41 -11.03
C PRO A 64 -12.62 1.07 -11.67
N GLU A 65 -12.25 0.85 -12.93
CA GLU A 65 -12.55 -0.36 -13.70
C GLU A 65 -11.94 -1.65 -13.11
N HIS A 66 -10.94 -1.55 -12.24
CA HIS A 66 -10.29 -2.70 -11.62
C HIS A 66 -10.75 -2.95 -10.18
N VAL A 67 -11.59 -2.09 -9.61
CA VAL A 67 -12.06 -2.24 -8.23
C VAL A 67 -12.87 -3.53 -8.07
N GLN A 68 -13.80 -3.81 -8.98
CA GLN A 68 -14.62 -5.03 -8.90
C GLN A 68 -13.76 -6.29 -8.86
N THR A 69 -12.76 -6.39 -9.74
CA THR A 69 -11.86 -7.53 -9.80
C THR A 69 -11.06 -7.68 -8.50
N ALA A 70 -10.55 -6.58 -7.94
CA ALA A 70 -9.82 -6.62 -6.68
C ALA A 70 -10.71 -7.10 -5.52
N LEU A 71 -11.96 -6.63 -5.46
CA LEU A 71 -12.94 -7.07 -4.46
C LEU A 71 -13.29 -8.56 -4.63
N GLN A 72 -13.56 -9.02 -5.86
CA GLN A 72 -13.86 -10.44 -6.13
C GLN A 72 -12.69 -11.36 -5.78
N GLN A 73 -11.45 -10.92 -6.02
CA GLN A 73 -10.24 -11.66 -5.67
C GLN A 73 -9.88 -11.53 -4.18
N GLY A 74 -10.52 -10.63 -3.45
CA GLY A 74 -10.22 -10.34 -2.04
C GLY A 74 -8.83 -9.74 -1.80
N GLN A 75 -8.16 -9.25 -2.84
CA GLN A 75 -6.80 -8.72 -2.77
C GLN A 75 -6.52 -7.66 -3.84
N LEU A 76 -5.67 -6.68 -3.51
CA LEU A 76 -5.04 -5.83 -4.52
C LEU A 76 -3.89 -6.60 -5.13
N ASN A 77 -3.81 -6.64 -6.45
CA ASN A 77 -2.69 -7.23 -7.18
C ASN A 77 -1.84 -6.16 -7.84
N SER A 78 -0.62 -6.49 -8.23
CA SER A 78 0.24 -5.57 -8.97
C SER A 78 -0.40 -5.02 -10.24
N ALA A 79 0.04 -3.85 -10.72
CA ALA A 79 -0.46 -3.31 -11.98
C ALA A 79 -0.18 -4.26 -13.15
N TYR A 80 0.98 -4.95 -13.15
CA TYR A 80 1.31 -5.88 -14.21
C TYR A 80 0.33 -7.05 -14.28
N THR A 81 0.02 -7.66 -13.14
CA THR A 81 -0.96 -8.75 -13.04
C THR A 81 -2.35 -8.31 -13.51
N ARG A 82 -2.73 -7.04 -13.26
CA ARG A 82 -4.04 -6.51 -13.66
C ARG A 82 -4.14 -6.17 -15.15
N LEU A 83 -3.10 -5.58 -15.73
CA LEU A 83 -3.14 -5.02 -17.09
C LEU A 83 -2.46 -5.88 -18.16
N GLY A 84 -1.55 -6.78 -17.78
CA GLY A 84 -0.75 -7.61 -18.70
C GLY A 84 0.29 -6.82 -19.50
N LYS A 85 1.23 -7.51 -20.14
CA LYS A 85 2.40 -6.92 -20.84
C LYS A 85 2.12 -5.71 -21.75
N ASP A 86 0.93 -5.64 -22.35
CA ASP A 86 0.52 -4.58 -23.31
C ASP A 86 -0.26 -3.44 -22.61
N GLY A 87 -0.31 -3.45 -21.28
CA GLY A 87 -1.00 -2.46 -20.46
C GLY A 87 -0.43 -1.06 -20.56
N ILE A 88 -1.26 -0.06 -20.26
CA ILE A 88 -0.85 1.34 -20.17
C ILE A 88 -0.36 1.60 -18.75
N TYR A 89 0.95 1.56 -18.57
CA TYR A 89 1.61 1.77 -17.28
C TYR A 89 2.19 3.16 -17.16
N SER A 90 1.99 3.78 -15.98
CA SER A 90 2.64 5.05 -15.65
C SER A 90 4.13 4.90 -15.35
N ARG A 91 4.58 3.73 -14.85
CA ARG A 91 6.00 3.47 -14.53
C ARG A 91 6.56 2.37 -15.43
N THR A 92 7.78 2.58 -15.92
CA THR A 92 8.52 1.56 -16.69
C THR A 92 8.74 0.28 -15.88
N ALA A 93 8.91 0.40 -14.55
CA ALA A 93 8.99 -0.75 -13.67
C ALA A 93 7.76 -1.64 -13.79
N ASP A 94 6.55 -1.08 -13.84
CA ASP A 94 5.29 -1.83 -13.96
C ASP A 94 5.15 -2.57 -15.31
N LYS A 95 5.89 -2.18 -16.35
CA LYS A 95 5.88 -2.81 -17.68
C LYS A 95 6.68 -4.12 -17.74
N ASN A 96 7.69 -4.24 -16.90
CA ASN A 96 8.76 -5.21 -17.10
C ASN A 96 8.61 -6.50 -16.29
N GLY A 97 7.58 -6.67 -15.47
CA GLY A 97 7.39 -7.90 -14.68
C GLY A 97 8.38 -8.12 -13.50
N GLY A 98 9.52 -7.44 -13.39
CA GLY A 98 10.58 -7.83 -12.41
C GLY A 98 10.59 -7.16 -11.04
N GLY A 99 9.89 -6.06 -10.90
CA GLY A 99 9.61 -5.31 -9.65
C GLY A 99 8.32 -4.50 -9.80
N ALA A 100 7.61 -4.92 -10.84
CA ALA A 100 6.33 -4.58 -11.45
C ALA A 100 5.18 -5.41 -10.85
N LEU A 101 5.54 -6.41 -10.05
CA LEU A 101 4.67 -7.44 -9.51
C LEU A 101 4.38 -7.25 -8.00
N ALA A 102 4.84 -6.14 -7.42
CA ALA A 102 4.49 -5.74 -6.06
C ALA A 102 3.38 -4.69 -6.07
N VAL A 103 2.61 -4.62 -4.99
CA VAL A 103 1.61 -3.59 -4.75
C VAL A 103 2.25 -2.51 -3.89
N TYR A 104 2.16 -1.27 -4.33
CA TYR A 104 2.70 -0.13 -3.58
C TYR A 104 1.55 0.53 -2.81
N THR A 105 1.73 0.71 -1.52
CA THR A 105 0.85 1.58 -0.71
C THR A 105 1.65 2.78 -0.21
N ARG A 106 0.93 3.80 0.27
CA ARG A 106 1.52 4.95 0.95
C ARG A 106 1.05 5.01 2.37
N ALA A 107 1.98 5.16 3.30
CA ALA A 107 1.67 5.34 4.71
C ALA A 107 1.28 6.80 5.02
N VAL A 108 0.20 6.95 5.80
CA VAL A 108 -0.32 8.23 6.27
C VAL A 108 -0.19 8.27 7.80
N GLY A 109 0.45 9.30 8.32
CA GLY A 109 0.60 9.53 9.76
C GLY A 109 -0.62 10.24 10.37
N ILE A 110 -0.95 9.95 11.63
CA ILE A 110 -2.10 10.57 12.32
C ILE A 110 -1.97 12.09 12.53
N GLU A 111 -0.74 12.62 12.49
CA GLU A 111 -0.46 14.05 12.65
C GLU A 111 -0.36 14.79 11.31
N GLN A 112 -0.38 14.09 10.17
CA GLN A 112 -0.21 14.69 8.86
C GLN A 112 -1.43 15.55 8.50
N ARG A 113 -1.17 16.80 8.10
CA ARG A 113 -2.23 17.81 7.90
C ARG A 113 -2.52 18.16 6.45
N SER A 114 -1.60 17.91 5.53
CA SER A 114 -1.78 18.23 4.11
C SER A 114 -2.21 17.03 3.27
N TRP A 115 -2.98 17.32 2.22
CA TRP A 115 -3.42 16.37 1.20
C TRP A 115 -2.44 16.36 0.00
N LYS A 116 -2.46 15.25 -0.74
CA LYS A 116 -1.54 14.72 -1.77
C LYS A 116 -0.18 14.34 -1.18
N ALA A 117 -0.06 13.06 -0.79
CA ALA A 117 1.23 12.41 -0.91
C ALA A 117 1.68 12.56 -2.39
N GLN A 118 2.71 13.37 -2.63
CA GLN A 118 3.20 13.66 -3.98
C GLN A 118 4.01 12.46 -4.49
N GLY A 119 3.81 12.05 -5.76
CA GLY A 119 4.60 11.02 -6.46
C GLY A 119 3.79 10.16 -7.44
N SER A 120 4.47 9.64 -8.47
CA SER A 120 3.91 9.27 -9.78
C SER A 120 3.16 7.93 -9.89
N GLY A 121 2.77 7.28 -8.79
CA GLY A 121 2.24 5.90 -8.86
C GLY A 121 1.06 5.52 -7.97
N VAL A 122 0.77 6.26 -6.88
CA VAL A 122 -0.18 5.81 -5.83
C VAL A 122 -1.00 6.99 -5.26
N GLY A 123 -0.91 8.17 -5.88
CA GLY A 123 -1.64 9.37 -5.46
C GLY A 123 -3.11 9.35 -5.88
N SER A 124 -3.96 9.99 -5.08
CA SER A 124 -5.33 10.35 -5.47
C SER A 124 -5.28 11.36 -6.63
N ASN A 125 -5.84 10.98 -7.76
CA ASN A 125 -6.10 11.84 -8.90
C ASN A 125 -7.46 11.49 -9.50
N ASP A 126 -7.94 12.30 -10.45
CA ASP A 126 -9.32 12.23 -10.93
C ASP A 126 -9.67 10.95 -11.69
N SER A 127 -8.68 10.11 -11.99
CA SER A 127 -8.84 8.80 -12.65
C SER A 127 -8.56 7.61 -11.73
N LYS A 128 -8.39 7.83 -10.41
CA LYS A 128 -8.08 6.77 -9.46
C LYS A 128 -9.04 6.78 -8.27
N VAL A 129 -9.43 5.58 -7.87
CA VAL A 129 -10.00 5.27 -6.57
C VAL A 129 -8.85 5.08 -5.59
N GLN A 130 -8.89 5.81 -4.48
CA GLN A 130 -7.97 5.62 -3.38
C GLN A 130 -8.57 4.62 -2.38
N MET A 131 -8.01 3.41 -2.38
CA MET A 131 -8.32 2.37 -1.40
C MET A 131 -7.70 2.75 -0.07
N ILE A 132 -8.51 2.79 0.99
CA ILE A 132 -8.08 3.11 2.35
C ILE A 132 -7.96 1.81 3.14
N LEU A 133 -6.74 1.50 3.54
CA LEU A 133 -6.38 0.23 4.17
C LEU A 133 -5.95 0.45 5.63
N SER A 134 -6.32 -0.50 6.48
CA SER A 134 -5.84 -0.60 7.86
C SER A 134 -4.32 -0.87 7.86
N PRO A 135 -3.52 -0.11 8.64
CA PRO A 135 -2.09 -0.40 8.80
C PRO A 135 -1.79 -1.76 9.43
N ALA A 136 -2.78 -2.40 10.06
CA ALA A 136 -2.67 -3.74 10.65
C ALA A 136 -2.26 -4.81 9.62
N VAL A 137 -2.48 -4.58 8.33
CA VAL A 137 -2.01 -5.48 7.26
C VAL A 137 -0.48 -5.70 7.30
N LEU A 138 0.28 -4.75 7.86
CA LEU A 138 1.74 -4.86 7.99
C LEU A 138 2.21 -5.86 9.05
N GLU A 139 1.31 -6.31 9.94
CA GLU A 139 1.58 -7.32 10.96
C GLU A 139 1.24 -8.75 10.50
N ASN A 140 0.65 -8.91 9.31
CA ASN A 140 0.20 -10.21 8.83
C ASN A 140 1.41 -11.13 8.49
N PRO A 141 1.54 -12.31 9.11
CA PRO A 141 2.67 -13.23 8.90
C PRO A 141 2.78 -13.78 7.46
N GLY A 142 1.71 -13.73 6.66
CA GLY A 142 1.71 -14.15 5.25
C GLY A 142 2.03 -13.02 4.26
N HIS A 143 2.22 -11.79 4.74
CA HIS A 143 2.31 -10.60 3.89
C HIS A 143 3.76 -10.08 3.82
N GLY A 144 4.48 -10.45 2.77
CA GLY A 144 5.84 -9.99 2.56
C GLY A 144 5.86 -8.51 2.19
N TRP A 145 6.26 -7.60 3.09
CA TRP A 145 6.37 -6.18 2.75
C TRP A 145 7.74 -5.58 3.10
N ARG A 146 8.15 -4.56 2.33
CA ARG A 146 9.44 -3.89 2.40
C ARG A 146 9.26 -2.37 2.35
N ALA A 147 10.21 -1.64 2.92
CA ALA A 147 10.32 -0.21 2.63
C ALA A 147 10.83 -0.05 1.18
N SER A 148 10.21 0.81 0.37
CA SER A 148 10.57 0.92 -1.05
C SER A 148 11.95 1.56 -1.26
N SER A 149 12.72 1.03 -2.20
CA SER A 149 14.08 1.45 -2.58
C SER A 149 14.11 2.58 -3.61
N THR A 150 13.03 2.72 -4.36
CA THR A 150 12.94 3.48 -5.60
C THR A 150 12.77 4.96 -5.35
N ASP A 151 12.03 5.27 -4.30
CA ASP A 151 11.68 6.65 -3.96
C ASP A 151 12.42 7.13 -2.72
N ASN A 152 13.04 6.25 -1.92
CA ASN A 152 13.85 6.65 -0.77
C ASN A 152 15.24 7.21 -1.14
N MET A 153 15.32 8.05 -2.17
CA MET A 153 16.58 8.56 -2.76
C MET A 153 17.58 7.44 -3.13
N GLY A 154 17.07 6.28 -3.57
CA GLY A 154 17.88 5.09 -3.84
C GLY A 154 18.38 4.34 -2.59
N LYS A 155 18.03 4.78 -1.38
CA LYS A 155 18.50 4.17 -0.12
C LYS A 155 17.52 3.11 0.35
N VAL A 156 17.95 1.86 0.32
CA VAL A 156 17.24 0.77 0.97
C VAL A 156 17.63 0.74 2.44
N PRO A 157 16.70 0.78 3.40
CA PRO A 157 17.06 0.65 4.80
C PRO A 157 17.88 -0.63 5.02
N GLY A 158 19.04 -0.51 5.67
CA GLY A 158 19.96 -1.65 5.87
C GLY A 158 20.91 -1.95 4.69
N SER A 159 20.78 -1.28 3.53
CA SER A 159 21.80 -1.35 2.48
C SER A 159 22.96 -0.37 2.75
N THR A 160 24.15 -0.71 2.25
CA THR A 160 25.37 0.11 2.33
C THR A 160 25.74 0.60 0.94
N SER A 161 26.66 1.57 0.84
CA SER A 161 27.19 2.00 -0.47
C SER A 161 27.81 0.84 -1.26
N ALA A 162 28.46 -0.09 -0.56
CA ALA A 162 29.02 -1.31 -1.18
C ALA A 162 27.93 -2.20 -1.78
N HIS A 163 26.78 -2.37 -1.10
CA HIS A 163 25.64 -3.11 -1.64
C HIS A 163 25.03 -2.45 -2.89
N GLN A 164 25.18 -1.14 -3.03
CA GLN A 164 24.63 -0.35 -4.14
C GLN A 164 25.59 -0.24 -5.32
N ALA A 165 26.87 -0.59 -5.15
CA ALA A 165 27.89 -0.49 -6.17
C ALA A 165 27.52 -1.36 -7.39
N GLY A 166 27.60 -0.78 -8.59
CA GLY A 166 27.27 -1.46 -9.85
C GLY A 166 25.77 -1.64 -10.12
N LEU A 167 24.88 -1.27 -9.18
CA LEU A 167 23.44 -1.30 -9.43
C LEU A 167 22.97 0.00 -10.11
N PRO A 168 22.03 -0.08 -11.07
CA PRO A 168 21.50 1.11 -11.72
C PRO A 168 20.78 2.01 -10.70
N VAL A 169 20.89 3.33 -10.85
CA VAL A 169 20.30 4.31 -9.91
C VAL A 169 18.81 4.55 -10.19
N ASN A 170 18.42 4.53 -11.47
CA ASN A 170 17.05 4.85 -11.92
C ASN A 170 16.27 3.63 -12.42
N ASP A 171 16.72 2.42 -12.07
CA ASP A 171 16.00 1.18 -12.39
C ASP A 171 15.64 0.44 -11.10
N PRO A 172 14.38 0.55 -10.65
CA PRO A 172 13.85 -0.25 -9.56
C PRO A 172 14.16 -1.74 -9.63
N LEU A 173 14.19 -2.30 -10.85
CA LEU A 173 14.31 -3.74 -11.06
C LEU A 173 15.73 -4.21 -10.92
N GLY A 174 16.67 -3.51 -11.54
CA GLY A 174 18.09 -3.71 -11.32
C GLY A 174 18.51 -3.49 -9.85
N ARG A 175 17.68 -2.84 -9.04
CA ARG A 175 17.89 -2.65 -7.59
C ARG A 175 17.15 -3.66 -6.69
N ALA A 176 16.37 -4.59 -7.24
CA ALA A 176 15.67 -5.63 -6.48
C ALA A 176 16.56 -6.44 -5.51
N PRO A 177 17.85 -6.73 -5.81
CA PRO A 177 18.75 -7.40 -4.86
C PRO A 177 18.95 -6.65 -3.54
N LEU A 178 18.66 -5.35 -3.48
CA LEU A 178 18.76 -4.58 -2.24
C LEU A 178 17.65 -4.93 -1.23
N TRP A 179 16.51 -5.47 -1.66
CA TRP A 179 15.39 -5.77 -0.76
C TRP A 179 15.71 -6.85 0.28
N SER A 180 16.58 -7.82 -0.05
CA SER A 180 17.07 -8.83 0.91
C SER A 180 18.07 -8.28 1.91
N ARG A 181 18.52 -7.01 1.75
CA ARG A 181 19.43 -6.33 2.69
C ARG A 181 18.68 -5.57 3.79
N GLN A 182 17.36 -5.46 3.71
CA GLN A 182 16.56 -4.84 4.77
C GLN A 182 16.56 -5.74 5.99
N THR A 183 16.99 -5.21 7.13
CA THR A 183 16.67 -5.81 8.42
C THR A 183 15.28 -5.36 8.84
N GLU A 184 14.64 -6.14 9.72
CA GLU A 184 13.33 -5.79 10.23
C GLU A 184 13.33 -4.44 10.97
N SER A 185 14.31 -4.23 11.85
CA SER A 185 14.50 -2.97 12.58
C SER A 185 14.70 -1.77 11.65
N ALA A 186 15.49 -1.91 10.58
CA ALA A 186 15.71 -0.83 9.62
C ALA A 186 14.42 -0.50 8.83
N ARG A 187 13.67 -1.52 8.40
CA ARG A 187 12.36 -1.35 7.74
C ARG A 187 11.37 -0.65 8.68
N ASN A 188 11.25 -1.11 9.92
CA ASN A 188 10.35 -0.55 10.93
C ASN A 188 10.73 0.91 11.25
N SER A 189 12.02 1.20 11.40
CA SER A 189 12.51 2.57 11.61
C SER A 189 12.12 3.50 10.45
N ALA A 190 12.32 3.07 9.21
CA ALA A 190 11.95 3.86 8.03
C ALA A 190 10.44 4.10 7.94
N PHE A 191 9.62 3.10 8.24
CA PHE A 191 8.17 3.27 8.34
C PHE A 191 7.78 4.26 9.44
N ASN A 192 8.34 4.10 10.65
CA ASN A 192 8.02 4.97 11.78
C ASN A 192 8.41 6.42 11.51
N GLU A 193 9.54 6.66 10.85
CA GLU A 193 9.94 7.98 10.39
C GLU A 193 8.96 8.55 9.35
N THR A 194 8.50 7.71 8.42
CA THR A 194 7.54 8.09 7.38
C THR A 194 6.22 8.61 7.96
N VAL A 195 5.68 7.93 8.98
CA VAL A 195 4.39 8.29 9.59
C VAL A 195 4.52 9.32 10.71
N ARG A 196 5.74 9.73 11.06
CA ARG A 196 5.99 10.73 12.11
C ARG A 196 5.88 12.15 11.56
N GLY A 197 5.31 13.04 12.37
CA GLY A 197 5.30 14.47 12.12
C GLY A 197 4.12 14.95 11.28
N ARG A 198 4.11 16.26 10.99
CA ARG A 198 2.93 16.97 10.46
C ARG A 198 2.89 17.09 8.93
N SER A 199 4.01 16.83 8.25
CA SER A 199 4.16 16.98 6.81
C SER A 199 4.29 15.61 6.13
N PRO A 200 3.65 15.39 4.97
CA PRO A 200 3.87 14.21 4.15
C PRO A 200 5.35 14.11 3.74
N GLN A 201 5.91 12.91 3.86
CA GLN A 201 7.21 12.60 3.30
C GLN A 201 7.03 12.29 1.80
N ALA A 202 7.91 12.82 0.95
CA ALA A 202 7.90 12.50 -0.48
C ALA A 202 8.09 10.98 -0.73
N ASN A 203 8.83 10.33 0.16
CA ASN A 203 9.31 8.96 0.01
C ASN A 203 8.60 8.03 0.99
N ASN A 204 7.27 7.95 0.87
CA ASN A 204 6.42 7.28 1.84
C ASN A 204 5.80 5.97 1.34
N GLU A 205 6.48 5.26 0.43
CA GLU A 205 5.94 4.06 -0.20
C GLU A 205 6.37 2.75 0.48
N GLN A 206 5.41 1.85 0.63
CA GLN A 206 5.54 0.52 1.19
C GLN A 206 5.28 -0.46 0.05
N LEU A 207 6.27 -1.31 -0.18
CA LEU A 207 6.21 -2.33 -1.21
C LEU A 207 5.66 -3.60 -0.59
N HIS A 208 4.56 -4.10 -1.13
CA HIS A 208 3.91 -5.34 -0.73
C HIS A 208 4.08 -6.39 -1.80
N TRP A 209 4.62 -7.54 -1.44
CA TRP A 209 4.95 -8.60 -2.38
C TRP A 209 3.69 -9.26 -2.92
N GLN A 210 3.59 -9.39 -4.24
CA GLN A 210 2.48 -10.01 -5.00
C GLN A 210 1.13 -9.28 -4.87
N SER A 211 0.60 -9.20 -3.66
CA SER A 211 -0.73 -8.68 -3.39
C SER A 211 -0.83 -7.97 -2.04
N VAL A 212 -1.97 -7.34 -1.77
CA VAL A 212 -2.37 -6.87 -0.44
C VAL A 212 -3.76 -7.44 -0.15
N PRO A 213 -3.94 -8.24 0.92
CA PRO A 213 -5.25 -8.80 1.25
C PRO A 213 -6.21 -7.68 1.65
N LEU A 214 -7.42 -7.70 1.09
CA LEU A 214 -8.45 -6.70 1.36
C LEU A 214 -9.35 -7.10 2.53
N GLN A 215 -9.62 -8.40 2.73
CA GLN A 215 -10.50 -8.87 3.80
C GLN A 215 -9.99 -8.40 5.16
N GLY A 216 -10.84 -7.70 5.92
CA GLY A 216 -10.48 -7.12 7.22
C GLY A 216 -9.55 -5.90 7.16
N ASN A 217 -8.95 -5.58 6.00
CA ASN A 217 -8.01 -4.47 5.84
C ASN A 217 -8.59 -3.30 5.05
N LEU A 218 -9.49 -3.52 4.08
CA LEU A 218 -10.16 -2.44 3.37
C LEU A 218 -11.20 -1.77 4.27
N LYS A 219 -11.08 -0.47 4.48
CA LYS A 219 -11.96 0.30 5.37
C LYS A 219 -12.74 1.41 4.69
N GLY A 220 -12.36 1.76 3.46
CA GLY A 220 -13.10 2.72 2.66
C GLY A 220 -12.45 2.98 1.32
N MET A 221 -13.16 3.74 0.49
CA MET A 221 -12.68 4.18 -0.82
C MET A 221 -12.97 5.67 -0.99
N LEU A 222 -12.00 6.42 -1.49
CA LEU A 222 -12.16 7.83 -1.82
C LEU A 222 -11.97 8.04 -3.32
N VAL A 223 -12.78 8.92 -3.89
CA VAL A 223 -12.68 9.35 -5.28
C VAL A 223 -12.74 10.87 -5.36
N THR A 224 -12.06 11.48 -6.32
CA THR A 224 -12.11 12.93 -6.54
C THR A 224 -12.99 13.35 -7.71
N SER A 225 -13.45 12.40 -8.52
CA SER A 225 -14.31 12.64 -9.67
C SER A 225 -15.67 11.97 -9.52
N ARG A 226 -16.72 12.68 -9.96
CA ARG A 226 -18.09 12.17 -9.98
C ARG A 226 -18.22 10.92 -10.86
N SER A 227 -17.53 10.90 -11.99
CA SER A 227 -17.50 9.74 -12.89
C SER A 227 -16.97 8.48 -12.22
N SER A 228 -15.86 8.58 -11.46
CA SER A 228 -15.34 7.43 -10.70
C SER A 228 -16.31 6.99 -9.62
N PHE A 229 -16.96 7.93 -8.94
CA PHE A 229 -18.00 7.62 -7.95
C PHE A 229 -19.16 6.85 -8.57
N ASP A 230 -19.72 7.35 -9.67
CA ASP A 230 -20.85 6.72 -10.35
C ASP A 230 -20.47 5.33 -10.88
N MET A 231 -19.23 5.14 -11.38
CA MET A 231 -18.72 3.81 -11.75
C MET A 231 -18.72 2.83 -10.56
N LEU A 232 -18.31 3.27 -9.38
CA LEU A 232 -18.35 2.43 -8.18
C LEU A 232 -19.78 2.11 -7.75
N MET A 233 -20.72 3.03 -7.94
CA MET A 233 -22.14 2.81 -7.62
C MET A 233 -22.86 1.90 -8.61
N MET A 234 -22.25 1.60 -9.77
CA MET A 234 -22.74 0.57 -10.70
C MET A 234 -22.28 -0.85 -10.32
N LEU A 235 -21.42 -1.01 -9.31
CA LEU A 235 -20.97 -2.33 -8.87
C LEU A 235 -22.12 -3.13 -8.23
N PRO A 236 -22.14 -4.47 -8.38
CA PRO A 236 -23.17 -5.30 -7.76
C PRO A 236 -23.26 -5.08 -6.25
N GLY A 237 -24.46 -4.75 -5.77
CA GLY A 237 -24.72 -4.52 -4.34
C GLY A 237 -24.27 -3.15 -3.82
N ALA A 238 -23.68 -2.30 -4.66
CA ALA A 238 -23.37 -0.92 -4.28
C ALA A 238 -24.65 -0.10 -4.09
N ARG A 239 -24.61 0.85 -3.17
CA ARG A 239 -25.76 1.71 -2.82
C ARG A 239 -25.29 3.15 -2.62
N PRO A 240 -25.79 4.11 -3.41
CA PRO A 240 -25.60 5.53 -3.08
C PRO A 240 -26.39 5.87 -1.82
N ASP A 241 -25.88 6.83 -1.05
CA ASP A 241 -26.61 7.44 0.05
C ASP A 241 -27.50 8.56 -0.50
N GLU A 242 -28.81 8.33 -0.50
CA GLU A 242 -29.80 9.30 -1.01
C GLU A 242 -29.83 10.60 -0.19
N GLY A 243 -29.45 10.55 1.09
CA GLY A 243 -29.43 11.71 2.00
C GLY A 243 -28.14 12.52 1.95
N ALA A 244 -27.09 11.99 1.31
CA ALA A 244 -25.79 12.64 1.25
C ALA A 244 -25.11 12.43 -0.13
N PRO A 245 -25.36 13.34 -1.09
CA PRO A 245 -24.75 13.26 -2.42
C PRO A 245 -23.23 13.11 -2.37
N GLY A 246 -22.71 12.13 -3.11
CA GLY A 246 -21.28 11.80 -3.08
C GLY A 246 -20.87 10.86 -1.95
N ARG A 247 -21.82 10.28 -1.21
CA ARG A 247 -21.59 9.14 -0.32
C ARG A 247 -22.29 7.90 -0.84
N GLY A 248 -21.71 6.75 -0.59
CA GLY A 248 -22.30 5.46 -0.91
C GLY A 248 -21.53 4.32 -0.24
N THR A 249 -21.93 3.10 -0.57
CA THR A 249 -21.29 1.88 -0.09
C THR A 249 -21.10 0.91 -1.25
N VAL A 250 -20.06 0.09 -1.18
CA VAL A 250 -19.84 -1.05 -2.08
C VAL A 250 -19.70 -2.29 -1.23
N ARG A 251 -20.44 -3.35 -1.58
CA ARG A 251 -20.40 -4.61 -0.83
C ARG A 251 -19.09 -5.37 -1.10
N PHE A 252 -18.47 -5.86 -0.03
CA PHE A 252 -17.33 -6.77 -0.09
C PHE A 252 -17.46 -7.84 1.00
N GLY A 253 -17.71 -9.09 0.58
CA GLY A 253 -18.15 -10.14 1.49
C GLY A 253 -19.41 -9.71 2.22
N GLU A 254 -19.41 -9.82 3.55
CA GLU A 254 -20.52 -9.36 4.40
C GLU A 254 -20.41 -7.89 4.83
N GLN A 255 -19.42 -7.14 4.35
CA GLN A 255 -19.16 -5.77 4.77
C GLN A 255 -19.60 -4.76 3.71
N ASP A 256 -20.19 -3.64 4.16
CA ASP A 256 -20.42 -2.48 3.32
C ASP A 256 -19.24 -1.52 3.46
N ILE A 257 -18.44 -1.43 2.40
CA ILE A 257 -17.26 -0.55 2.37
C ILE A 257 -17.72 0.86 1.98
N PRO A 258 -17.50 1.88 2.83
CA PRO A 258 -17.91 3.25 2.53
C PRO A 258 -17.11 3.83 1.36
N VAL A 259 -17.81 4.55 0.48
CA VAL A 259 -17.27 5.26 -0.68
C VAL A 259 -17.61 6.74 -0.55
N LEU A 260 -16.60 7.60 -0.66
CA LEU A 260 -16.78 9.05 -0.63
C LEU A 260 -16.20 9.73 -1.87
N LEU A 261 -17.01 10.58 -2.48
CA LEU A 261 -16.58 11.65 -3.38
C LEU A 261 -16.11 12.85 -2.55
N THR A 262 -14.92 13.35 -2.84
CA THR A 262 -14.32 14.51 -2.18
C THR A 262 -13.71 15.46 -3.21
N ASP A 263 -13.66 16.75 -2.89
CA ASP A 263 -13.08 17.80 -3.74
C ASP A 263 -11.54 17.76 -3.83
N GLY A 264 -10.90 16.95 -2.97
CA GLY A 264 -9.44 16.88 -2.85
C GLY A 264 -8.79 18.12 -2.24
N ALA A 265 -9.58 19.10 -1.78
CA ALA A 265 -9.12 20.31 -1.09
C ALA A 265 -9.03 20.08 0.44
N ASN A 266 -9.87 19.19 0.96
CA ASN A 266 -9.89 18.82 2.36
C ASN A 266 -8.70 17.90 2.74
N PRO A 267 -8.11 18.02 3.93
CA PRO A 267 -7.14 17.03 4.43
C PRO A 267 -7.73 15.61 4.51
N LEU A 268 -6.95 14.60 4.09
CA LEU A 268 -7.39 13.20 4.03
C LEU A 268 -8.00 12.73 5.36
N LEU A 269 -7.29 12.94 6.48
CA LEU A 269 -7.78 12.52 7.80
C LEU A 269 -9.10 13.20 8.18
N GLY A 270 -9.28 14.46 7.79
CA GLY A 270 -10.54 15.17 8.02
C GLY A 270 -11.70 14.53 7.26
N VAL A 271 -11.46 14.13 6.00
CA VAL A 271 -12.44 13.40 5.18
C VAL A 271 -12.77 12.05 5.81
N LEU A 272 -11.76 11.27 6.19
CA LEU A 272 -11.94 9.93 6.77
C LEU A 272 -12.71 9.97 8.10
N LYS A 273 -12.46 10.96 8.96
CA LYS A 273 -13.20 11.14 10.22
C LYS A 273 -14.66 11.48 9.98
N ARG A 274 -14.95 12.43 9.08
CA ARG A 274 -16.33 12.82 8.74
C ARG A 274 -17.12 11.70 8.05
N ALA A 275 -16.42 10.74 7.46
CA ALA A 275 -16.98 9.56 6.84
C ALA A 275 -17.20 8.40 7.81
N GLY A 276 -16.73 8.50 9.06
CA GLY A 276 -16.74 7.38 10.01
C GLY A 276 -15.74 6.26 9.65
N ILE A 277 -14.82 6.49 8.71
CA ILE A 277 -13.78 5.52 8.31
C ILE A 277 -12.62 5.53 9.32
N ALA A 278 -12.33 6.71 9.88
CA ALA A 278 -11.31 6.88 10.91
C ALA A 278 -11.95 7.29 12.24
N ASP A 279 -11.34 6.85 13.35
CA ASP A 279 -11.74 7.22 14.71
C ASP A 279 -11.44 8.70 15.04
N SER A 280 -11.80 9.14 16.24
CA SER A 280 -11.53 10.52 16.71
C SER A 280 -10.05 10.88 16.71
N SER A 281 -9.16 9.90 16.88
CA SER A 281 -7.70 10.04 16.80
C SER A 281 -7.17 10.03 15.36
N GLY A 282 -8.00 9.69 14.37
CA GLY A 282 -7.63 9.60 12.95
C GLY A 282 -7.10 8.24 12.53
N ARG A 283 -7.29 7.20 13.34
CA ARG A 283 -6.87 5.84 13.03
C ARG A 283 -7.95 5.12 12.25
N VAL A 284 -7.52 4.45 11.18
CA VAL A 284 -8.32 3.50 10.41
C VAL A 284 -7.94 2.11 10.91
N ARG A 285 -8.94 1.33 11.37
CA ARG A 285 -8.72 0.01 12.00
C ARG A 285 -9.66 -1.05 11.46
#